data_AF-A0A846ZE60-F1
#
_entry.id   AF-A0A846ZE60-F1
#
_cell.length_a   1.000
_cell.length_b   1.000
_cell.length_c   1.000
_cell.angle_alpha   90.00
_cell.angle_beta   90.00
_cell.angle_gamma   90.00
#
_symmetry.space_group_name_H-M   'P 1'
#
loop_
_entity.id
_entity.type
_entity.pdbx_description
1 polymer ?
#
loop_
_entity_poly.entity_id
_entity_poly.type
_entity_poly.pdbx_seq_one_letter_code
_entity_poly.pdbx_strand_id
1 'polypeptide(L)'
;MARYYELSAPPEGLARDLGRGGDRVAALLHGVSAHLPADGAPPPRRDEGRIPAAVAGAPVRPTGDVPAALLDRVDDGWLARLEHRRHVARRRLLDAGREDRLELAEHVAMLVATPRLRPADPGDADALAMSGAILWLVGTLVAIALTDDRDDALAELITRGWWPVGPVDGVFLIAPLDLPSRPRSGLPEGSRHA
;
A
#
# COMPACT_ATOMS: atom_id res chain seq x y z
N MET A 1 -11.31 8.21 24.83
CA MET A 1 -12.01 7.01 24.33
C MET A 1 -10.97 6.09 23.73
N ALA A 2 -10.80 4.89 24.28
CA ALA A 2 -9.86 3.90 23.75
C ALA A 2 -10.37 3.35 22.41
N ARG A 3 -9.50 3.29 21.40
CA ARG A 3 -9.77 2.82 20.03
C ARG A 3 -9.78 1.28 20.02
N TYR A 4 -10.92 0.68 20.34
CA TYR A 4 -11.06 -0.78 20.52
C TYR A 4 -11.02 -1.64 19.24
N TYR A 5 -10.72 -1.06 18.07
CA TYR A 5 -10.79 -1.78 16.79
C TYR A 5 -9.52 -1.65 15.94
N GLU A 6 -8.42 -1.11 16.48
CA GLU A 6 -7.17 -0.96 15.73
C GLU A 6 -6.25 -2.16 15.98
N LEU A 7 -5.76 -2.78 14.91
CA LEU A 7 -4.77 -3.86 15.01
C LEU A 7 -3.36 -3.25 14.90
N SER A 8 -2.51 -3.50 15.90
CA SER A 8 -1.10 -3.11 15.89
C SER A 8 -0.23 -3.98 14.96
N ALA A 9 -0.73 -5.16 14.59
CA ALA A 9 -0.13 -6.08 13.63
C ALA A 9 -1.21 -7.07 13.14
N PRO A 10 -0.95 -7.84 12.06
CA PRO A 10 -1.79 -8.98 11.71
C PRO A 10 -1.92 -9.94 12.90
N PRO A 11 -3.12 -10.52 13.16
CA PRO A 11 -3.32 -11.43 14.28
C PRO A 11 -2.51 -12.71 14.09
N GLU A 12 -2.03 -13.27 15.21
CA GLU A 12 -1.37 -14.57 15.22
C GLU A 12 -2.31 -15.64 14.64
N GLY A 13 -1.79 -16.48 13.75
CA GLY A 13 -2.59 -17.51 13.08
C GLY A 13 -3.35 -17.05 11.84
N LEU A 14 -3.34 -15.76 11.47
CA LEU A 14 -4.02 -15.25 10.26
C LEU A 14 -3.71 -16.07 9.02
N ALA A 15 -2.44 -16.39 8.78
CA ALA A 15 -2.04 -17.17 7.61
C ALA A 15 -2.71 -18.56 7.57
N ARG A 16 -2.83 -19.23 8.73
CA ARG A 16 -3.51 -20.51 8.87
C ARG A 16 -5.00 -20.37 8.60
N ASP A 17 -5.62 -19.33 9.14
CA ASP A 17 -7.06 -19.06 8.96
C ASP A 17 -7.39 -18.72 7.51
N LEU A 18 -6.51 -18.03 6.81
CA LEU A 18 -6.70 -17.72 5.40
C LEU A 18 -6.46 -18.94 4.51
N GLY A 19 -5.61 -19.89 4.90
CA GLY A 19 -5.28 -21.07 4.11
C GLY A 19 -4.32 -20.74 2.95
N ARG A 20 -4.54 -21.29 1.75
CA ARG A 20 -3.66 -21.03 0.59
C ARG A 20 -3.54 -19.53 0.30
N GLY A 21 -2.32 -19.03 0.23
CA GLY A 21 -2.01 -17.61 0.06
C GLY A 21 -2.01 -16.79 1.35
N GLY A 22 -2.38 -17.39 2.49
CA GLY A 22 -2.43 -16.73 3.79
C GLY A 22 -1.07 -16.22 4.27
N ASP A 23 0.02 -16.97 4.03
CA ASP A 23 1.37 -16.53 4.40
C ASP A 23 1.78 -15.24 3.66
N ARG A 24 1.39 -15.12 2.39
CA ARG A 24 1.66 -13.91 1.59
C ARG A 24 0.85 -12.71 2.09
N VAL A 25 -0.41 -12.93 2.46
CA VAL A 25 -1.23 -11.88 3.09
C VAL A 25 -0.62 -11.45 4.42
N ALA A 26 -0.24 -12.41 5.28
CA ALA A 26 0.41 -12.11 6.54
C ALA A 26 1.72 -11.33 6.34
N ALA A 27 2.58 -11.77 5.42
CA ALA A 27 3.82 -11.08 5.09
C ALA A 27 3.58 -9.65 4.58
N LEU A 28 2.61 -9.46 3.67
CA LEU A 28 2.20 -8.14 3.17
C LEU A 28 1.81 -7.21 4.33
N LEU A 29 0.91 -7.66 5.21
CA LEU A 29 0.39 -6.84 6.30
C LEU A 29 1.41 -6.63 7.44
N HIS A 30 2.33 -7.57 7.65
CA HIS A 30 3.49 -7.37 8.53
C HIS A 30 4.41 -6.28 7.98
N GLY A 31 4.68 -6.30 6.66
CA GLY A 31 5.47 -5.25 6.01
C GLY A 31 4.81 -3.88 6.11
N VAL A 32 3.50 -3.79 5.88
CA VAL A 32 2.72 -2.56 6.14
C VAL A 32 2.89 -2.10 7.58
N SER A 33 2.75 -3.00 8.55
CA SER A 33 2.85 -2.67 9.98
C SER A 33 4.27 -2.22 10.39
N ALA A 34 5.30 -2.83 9.80
CA ALA A 34 6.70 -2.51 10.06
C ALA A 34 7.09 -1.13 9.51
N HIS A 35 6.57 -0.76 8.34
CA HIS A 35 6.94 0.48 7.64
C HIS A 35 5.97 1.63 7.84
N LEU A 36 4.81 1.37 8.46
CA LEU A 36 3.84 2.37 8.89
C LEU A 36 3.52 2.17 10.39
N PRO A 37 4.41 2.57 11.31
CA PRO A 37 4.17 2.39 12.74
C PRO A 37 2.97 3.24 13.23
N ALA A 38 2.13 2.65 14.07
CA ALA A 38 0.91 3.31 14.58
C ALA A 38 1.20 4.45 15.57
N ASP A 39 2.33 4.39 16.28
CA ASP A 39 2.63 5.26 17.43
C ASP A 39 3.55 6.45 17.08
N GLY A 40 3.66 6.80 15.79
CA GLY A 40 4.55 7.88 15.34
C GLY A 40 6.05 7.58 15.50
N ALA A 41 6.41 6.33 15.79
CA ALA A 41 7.79 5.88 15.75
C ALA A 41 8.36 6.13 14.34
N PRO A 42 9.65 6.45 14.20
CA PRO A 42 10.26 6.56 12.89
C PRO A 42 10.21 5.17 12.21
N PRO A 43 9.76 5.08 10.95
CA PRO A 43 9.80 3.82 10.24
C PRO A 43 11.26 3.35 10.10
N PRO A 44 11.51 2.02 10.06
CA PRO A 44 12.84 1.49 9.84
C PRO A 44 13.39 1.99 8.50
N ARG A 45 14.72 2.05 8.38
CA ARG A 45 15.36 2.40 7.11
C ARG A 45 14.88 1.44 6.01
N ARG A 46 14.44 2.02 4.90
CA ARG A 46 14.07 1.25 3.70
C ARG A 46 15.31 0.64 3.09
N ASP A 47 15.21 -0.58 2.62
CA ASP A 47 16.29 -1.24 1.89
C ASP A 47 16.29 -0.74 0.44
N GLU A 48 17.04 0.33 0.18
CA GLU A 48 17.23 0.89 -1.16
C GLU A 48 17.99 -0.06 -2.09
N GLY A 49 18.81 -0.97 -1.54
CA GLY A 49 19.64 -1.90 -2.31
C GLY A 49 18.86 -3.06 -2.94
N ARG A 50 17.56 -3.19 -2.66
CA ARG A 50 16.70 -4.28 -3.15
C ARG A 50 15.46 -3.78 -3.90
N ILE A 51 15.52 -2.58 -4.46
CA ILE A 51 14.48 -2.10 -5.39
C ILE A 51 14.68 -2.84 -6.73
N PRO A 52 13.65 -3.50 -7.30
CA PRO A 52 13.75 -4.12 -8.62
C PRO A 52 14.17 -3.09 -9.67
N ALA A 53 15.05 -3.47 -10.60
CA ALA A 53 15.47 -2.57 -11.67
C ALA A 53 14.32 -2.17 -12.61
N ALA A 54 13.33 -3.07 -12.77
CA ALA A 54 12.13 -2.84 -13.55
C ALA A 54 10.90 -3.49 -12.90
N VAL A 55 9.75 -2.82 -13.01
CA VAL A 55 8.44 -3.34 -12.60
C VAL A 55 7.45 -3.03 -13.72
N ALA A 56 6.60 -4.02 -14.06
CA ALA A 56 5.67 -3.93 -15.19
C ALA A 56 6.34 -3.54 -16.53
N GLY A 57 7.61 -3.91 -16.72
CA GLY A 57 8.37 -3.64 -17.95
C GLY A 57 8.96 -2.23 -18.05
N ALA A 58 8.83 -1.39 -17.02
CA ALA A 58 9.38 -0.03 -17.00
C ALA A 58 10.50 0.10 -15.95
N PRO A 59 11.52 0.95 -16.19
CA PRO A 59 12.57 1.22 -15.21
C PRO A 59 11.97 1.82 -13.94
N VAL A 60 12.45 1.38 -12.78
CA VAL A 60 11.96 1.88 -11.49
C VAL A 60 12.72 3.14 -11.08
N ARG A 61 11.99 4.15 -10.61
CA ARG A 61 12.56 5.37 -10.04
C ARG A 61 11.92 5.71 -8.70
N PRO A 62 12.73 5.86 -7.62
CA PRO A 62 12.22 6.37 -6.36
C PRO A 62 11.95 7.88 -6.45
N THR A 63 10.84 8.32 -5.85
CA THR A 63 10.50 9.73 -5.64
C THR A 63 10.28 10.01 -4.15
N GLY A 64 10.70 11.20 -3.70
CA GLY A 64 10.51 11.66 -2.32
C GLY A 64 9.17 12.32 -2.05
N ASP A 65 8.42 12.66 -3.10
CA ASP A 65 7.10 13.32 -3.03
C ASP A 65 6.22 12.89 -4.21
N VAL A 66 4.90 12.92 -3.99
CA VAL A 66 3.85 12.53 -4.94
C VAL A 66 2.69 13.54 -4.77
N PRO A 67 2.62 14.60 -5.58
CA PRO A 67 1.45 15.48 -5.57
C PRO A 67 0.24 14.74 -6.16
N ALA A 68 -0.98 15.08 -5.73
CA ALA A 68 -2.18 14.37 -6.20
C ALA A 68 -2.33 14.44 -7.73
N ALA A 69 -1.97 15.57 -8.34
CA ALA A 69 -1.98 15.74 -9.79
C ALA A 69 -1.03 14.76 -10.54
N LEU A 70 -0.07 14.14 -9.85
CA LEU A 70 0.75 13.07 -10.44
C LEU A 70 -0.05 11.77 -10.59
N LEU A 71 -1.02 11.52 -9.70
CA LEU A 71 -1.86 10.32 -9.76
C LEU A 71 -2.74 10.31 -11.00
N ASP A 72 -3.18 11.49 -11.47
CA ASP A 72 -3.93 11.65 -12.73
C ASP A 72 -3.10 11.30 -13.98
N ARG A 73 -1.78 11.14 -13.83
CA ARG A 73 -0.85 10.82 -14.92
C ARG A 73 -0.36 9.38 -14.89
N VAL A 74 -0.81 8.59 -13.92
CA VAL A 74 -0.51 7.16 -13.87
C VAL A 74 -1.15 6.47 -15.06
N ASP A 75 -0.43 5.56 -15.70
CA ASP A 75 -0.88 4.83 -16.88
C ASP A 75 -2.22 4.11 -16.63
N ASP A 76 -3.28 4.56 -17.32
CA ASP A 76 -4.64 3.99 -17.22
C ASP A 76 -4.67 2.50 -17.56
N GLY A 77 -3.83 2.06 -18.50
CA GLY A 77 -3.73 0.66 -18.88
C GLY A 77 -3.21 -0.21 -17.75
N TRP A 78 -2.28 0.30 -16.94
CA TRP A 78 -1.78 -0.37 -15.74
C TRP A 78 -2.84 -0.44 -14.65
N LEU A 79 -3.56 0.65 -14.39
CA LEU A 79 -4.67 0.68 -13.44
C LEU A 79 -5.78 -0.31 -13.86
N ALA A 80 -6.17 -0.31 -15.14
CA ALA A 80 -7.15 -1.24 -15.68
C ALA A 80 -6.69 -2.71 -15.56
N ARG A 81 -5.39 -3.00 -15.75
CA ARG A 81 -4.83 -4.34 -15.52
C ARG A 81 -4.91 -4.75 -14.05
N LEU A 82 -4.63 -3.85 -13.11
CA LEU A 82 -4.74 -4.14 -11.68
C LEU A 82 -6.19 -4.41 -11.27
N GLU A 83 -7.14 -3.58 -11.71
CA GLU A 83 -8.56 -3.79 -11.42
C GLU A 83 -9.06 -5.10 -12.05
N HIS A 84 -8.64 -5.40 -13.28
CA HIS A 84 -8.95 -6.70 -13.90
C HIS A 84 -8.39 -7.87 -13.10
N ARG A 85 -7.13 -7.80 -12.65
CA ARG A 85 -6.52 -8.84 -11.79
C ARG A 85 -7.28 -9.00 -10.48
N ARG A 86 -7.70 -7.89 -9.86
CA ARG A 86 -8.53 -7.89 -8.66
C ARG A 86 -9.87 -8.59 -8.90
N HIS A 87 -10.58 -8.24 -9.97
CA HIS A 87 -11.85 -8.88 -10.32
C HIS A 87 -11.69 -10.38 -10.60
N VAL A 88 -10.65 -10.77 -11.34
CA VAL A 88 -10.35 -12.19 -11.60
C VAL A 88 -10.05 -12.93 -10.30
N ALA A 89 -9.29 -12.32 -9.38
CA ALA A 89 -9.02 -12.90 -8.08
C ALA A 89 -10.31 -13.10 -7.26
N ARG A 90 -11.15 -12.06 -7.13
CA ARG A 90 -12.44 -12.17 -6.43
C ARG A 90 -13.32 -13.28 -7.01
N ARG A 91 -13.46 -13.34 -8.33
CA ARG A 91 -14.22 -14.41 -9.01
C ARG A 91 -13.66 -15.80 -8.70
N ARG A 92 -12.33 -15.97 -8.74
CA ARG A 92 -11.71 -17.26 -8.39
C ARG A 92 -11.91 -17.67 -6.93
N LEU A 93 -11.94 -16.71 -6.00
CA LEU A 93 -12.25 -17.00 -4.59
C LEU A 93 -13.70 -17.41 -4.41
N LEU A 94 -14.63 -16.75 -5.10
CA LEU A 94 -16.03 -17.14 -5.16
C LEU A 94 -16.19 -18.55 -5.74
N ASP A 95 -15.61 -18.83 -6.91
CA ASP A 95 -15.67 -20.15 -7.55
C ASP A 95 -15.09 -21.27 -6.65
N ALA A 96 -14.14 -20.92 -5.77
CA ALA A 96 -13.53 -21.83 -4.80
C ALA A 96 -14.25 -21.88 -3.44
N GLY A 97 -15.35 -21.14 -3.25
CA GLY A 97 -16.08 -21.06 -1.97
C GLY A 97 -15.28 -20.44 -0.83
N ARG A 98 -14.39 -19.47 -1.13
CA ARG A 98 -13.47 -18.81 -0.19
C ARG A 98 -13.75 -17.31 -0.02
N GLU A 99 -14.99 -16.88 -0.22
CA GLU A 99 -15.40 -15.48 -0.09
C GLU A 99 -15.18 -14.95 1.33
N ASP A 100 -15.58 -15.71 2.35
CA ASP A 100 -15.34 -15.37 3.76
C ASP A 100 -13.85 -15.12 4.07
N ARG A 101 -12.94 -15.82 3.37
CA ARG A 101 -11.50 -15.64 3.55
C ARG A 101 -11.00 -14.35 2.91
N LEU A 102 -11.58 -13.96 1.79
CA LEU A 102 -11.34 -12.65 1.20
C LEU A 102 -11.84 -11.54 2.13
N GLU A 103 -13.07 -11.65 2.61
CA GLU A 103 -13.67 -10.66 3.51
C GLU A 103 -12.86 -10.50 4.80
N LEU A 104 -12.47 -11.61 5.43
CA LEU A 104 -11.60 -11.59 6.59
C LEU A 104 -10.26 -10.89 6.29
N ALA A 105 -9.63 -11.23 5.16
CA ALA A 105 -8.34 -10.64 4.80
C ALA A 105 -8.44 -9.14 4.48
N GLU A 106 -9.44 -8.72 3.71
CA GLU A 106 -9.70 -7.30 3.41
C GLU A 106 -10.04 -6.53 4.69
N HIS A 107 -10.82 -7.12 5.60
CA HIS A 107 -11.14 -6.51 6.89
C HIS A 107 -9.89 -6.33 7.77
N VAL A 108 -9.07 -7.37 7.93
CA VAL A 108 -7.82 -7.26 8.70
C VAL A 108 -6.86 -6.25 8.05
N ALA A 109 -6.77 -6.24 6.71
CA ALA A 109 -5.97 -5.26 5.99
C ALA A 109 -6.44 -3.82 6.25
N MET A 110 -7.75 -3.59 6.26
CA MET A 110 -8.33 -2.29 6.62
C MET A 110 -7.99 -1.89 8.06
N LEU A 111 -8.13 -2.80 9.03
CA LEU A 111 -7.84 -2.54 10.45
C LEU A 111 -6.34 -2.28 10.71
N VAL A 112 -5.46 -2.89 9.92
CA VAL A 112 -4.02 -2.65 9.97
C VAL A 112 -3.68 -1.34 9.26
N ALA A 113 -4.04 -1.16 8.00
CA ALA A 113 -3.54 -0.05 7.19
C ALA A 113 -4.16 1.31 7.53
N THR A 114 -5.48 1.38 7.77
CA THR A 114 -6.22 2.66 7.88
C THR A 114 -5.71 3.57 9.00
N PRO A 115 -5.46 3.09 10.24
CA PRO A 115 -4.95 3.96 11.30
C PRO A 115 -3.58 4.56 10.99
N ARG A 116 -2.78 3.86 10.17
CA ARG A 116 -1.38 4.17 9.87
C ARG A 116 -1.21 5.06 8.64
N LEU A 117 -2.18 5.01 7.74
CA LEU A 117 -2.28 5.87 6.56
C LEU A 117 -3.05 7.16 6.85
N ARG A 118 -3.31 7.49 8.12
CA ARG A 118 -3.94 8.76 8.46
C ARG A 118 -2.96 9.91 8.13
N PRO A 119 -3.36 10.89 7.31
CA PRO A 119 -2.53 12.06 7.05
C PRO A 119 -2.13 12.80 8.33
N ALA A 120 -0.93 13.39 8.32
CA ALA A 120 -0.48 14.27 9.40
C ALA A 120 -1.40 15.50 9.56
N ASP A 121 -1.83 16.07 8.43
CA ASP A 121 -2.87 17.08 8.35
C ASP A 121 -4.13 16.48 7.68
N PRO A 122 -5.24 16.30 8.41
CA PRO A 122 -6.50 15.82 7.84
C PRO A 122 -7.10 16.73 6.77
N GLY A 123 -6.67 18.00 6.68
CA GLY A 123 -7.06 18.94 5.63
C GLY A 123 -6.24 18.84 4.35
N ASP A 124 -5.14 18.08 4.36
CA ASP A 124 -4.29 17.87 3.17
C ASP A 124 -4.96 16.89 2.21
N ALA A 125 -5.59 17.44 1.16
CA ALA A 125 -6.28 16.69 0.12
C ALA A 125 -5.35 15.73 -0.64
N ASP A 126 -4.09 16.10 -0.84
CA ASP A 126 -3.12 15.27 -1.54
C ASP A 126 -2.74 14.08 -0.66
N ALA A 127 -2.51 14.30 0.64
CA ALA A 127 -2.24 13.22 1.58
C ALA A 127 -3.41 12.25 1.68
N LEU A 128 -4.65 12.75 1.70
CA LEU A 128 -5.86 11.91 1.67
C LEU A 128 -5.94 11.07 0.39
N ALA A 129 -5.65 11.66 -0.78
CA ALA A 129 -5.65 10.96 -2.07
C ALA A 129 -4.59 9.84 -2.10
N MET A 130 -3.37 10.12 -1.62
CA MET A 130 -2.31 9.10 -1.52
C MET A 130 -2.69 7.96 -0.57
N SER A 131 -3.25 8.27 0.60
CA SER A 131 -3.72 7.26 1.56
C SER A 131 -4.80 6.35 0.97
N GLY A 132 -5.76 6.93 0.23
CA GLY A 132 -6.78 6.17 -0.48
C GLY A 132 -6.20 5.26 -1.55
N ALA A 133 -5.25 5.76 -2.35
CA ALA A 133 -4.57 4.99 -3.39
C ALA A 133 -3.78 3.80 -2.81
N ILE A 134 -3.05 4.02 -1.70
CA ILE A 134 -2.32 2.94 -1.01
C ILE A 134 -3.29 1.91 -0.44
N LEU A 135 -4.39 2.34 0.19
CA LEU A 135 -5.38 1.43 0.77
C LEU A 135 -6.05 0.56 -0.32
N TRP A 136 -6.43 1.16 -1.45
CA TRP A 136 -6.97 0.43 -2.60
C TRP A 136 -5.97 -0.61 -3.14
N LEU A 137 -4.71 -0.23 -3.25
CA LEU A 137 -3.66 -1.13 -3.71
C LEU A 137 -3.43 -2.29 -2.74
N VAL A 138 -3.37 -2.04 -1.42
CA VAL A 138 -3.24 -3.11 -0.42
C VAL A 138 -4.39 -4.10 -0.53
N GLY A 139 -5.63 -3.64 -0.64
CA GLY A 139 -6.80 -4.51 -0.84
C GLY A 139 -6.70 -5.33 -2.15
N THR A 140 -6.22 -4.72 -3.22
CA THR A 140 -5.95 -5.38 -4.50
C THR A 140 -4.93 -6.52 -4.33
N LEU A 141 -3.81 -6.25 -3.65
CA LEU A 141 -2.75 -7.23 -3.45
C LEU A 141 -3.16 -8.36 -2.50
N VAL A 142 -4.00 -8.08 -1.50
CA VAL A 142 -4.59 -9.12 -0.64
C VAL A 142 -5.43 -10.11 -1.45
N ALA A 143 -6.32 -9.61 -2.30
CA ALA A 143 -7.15 -10.47 -3.15
C ALA A 143 -6.28 -11.35 -4.08
N ILE A 144 -5.25 -10.76 -4.68
CA ILE A 144 -4.31 -11.47 -5.55
C ILE A 144 -3.52 -12.54 -4.77
N ALA A 145 -2.98 -12.19 -3.59
CA ALA A 145 -2.17 -13.10 -2.79
C ALA A 145 -2.91 -14.38 -2.38
N LEU A 146 -4.24 -14.28 -2.16
CA LEU A 146 -5.11 -15.42 -1.82
C LEU A 146 -5.42 -16.36 -3.00
N THR A 147 -5.16 -15.94 -4.24
CA THR A 147 -5.58 -16.64 -5.47
C THR A 147 -4.45 -17.08 -6.38
N ASP A 148 -3.34 -16.36 -6.35
CA ASP A 148 -2.17 -16.62 -7.21
C ASP A 148 -1.01 -17.10 -6.33
N ASP A 149 -0.30 -18.12 -6.81
CA ASP A 149 0.90 -18.64 -6.13
C ASP A 149 2.19 -17.98 -6.60
N ARG A 150 2.11 -17.05 -7.55
CA ARG A 150 3.26 -16.31 -8.05
C ARG A 150 3.62 -15.17 -7.10
N ASP A 151 4.92 -14.95 -6.95
CA ASP A 151 5.43 -13.76 -6.28
C ASP A 151 4.99 -12.51 -7.04
N ASP A 152 4.42 -11.54 -6.30
CA ASP A 152 3.99 -10.26 -6.84
C ASP A 152 4.99 -9.19 -6.44
N ALA A 153 5.73 -8.67 -7.42
CA ALA A 153 6.71 -7.61 -7.21
C ALA A 153 6.11 -6.35 -6.55
N LEU A 154 4.82 -6.08 -6.72
CA LEU A 154 4.14 -4.97 -6.05
C LEU A 154 3.95 -5.25 -4.56
N ALA A 155 3.62 -6.48 -4.19
CA ALA A 155 3.55 -6.90 -2.78
C ALA A 155 4.95 -6.85 -2.14
N GLU A 156 5.99 -7.29 -2.86
CA GLU A 156 7.38 -7.20 -2.40
C GLU A 156 7.81 -5.76 -2.10
N LEU A 157 7.46 -4.80 -2.97
CA LEU A 157 7.70 -3.36 -2.72
C LEU A 157 7.03 -2.89 -1.43
N ILE A 158 5.74 -3.21 -1.22
CA ILE A 158 5.02 -2.83 0.00
C ILE A 158 5.68 -3.46 1.23
N THR A 159 6.08 -4.74 1.15
CA THR A 159 6.75 -5.41 2.28
C THR A 159 8.07 -4.78 2.68
N ARG A 160 8.69 -4.02 1.76
CA ARG A 160 9.95 -3.30 1.97
C ARG A 160 9.76 -1.80 2.27
N GLY A 161 8.52 -1.36 2.43
CA GLY A 161 8.18 0.03 2.76
C GLY A 161 8.16 0.98 1.58
N TRP A 162 7.99 0.45 0.36
CA TRP A 162 7.81 1.21 -0.87
C TRP A 162 6.37 1.11 -1.37
N TRP A 163 5.72 2.25 -1.57
CA TRP A 163 4.47 2.36 -2.31
C TRP A 163 4.76 2.36 -3.82
N PRO A 164 4.26 1.38 -4.59
CA PRO A 164 4.30 1.44 -6.04
C PRO A 164 3.21 2.38 -6.55
N VAL A 165 3.59 3.61 -6.89
CA VAL A 165 2.69 4.64 -7.43
C VAL A 165 2.15 4.21 -8.79
N GLY A 166 3.02 3.65 -9.63
CA GLY A 166 2.68 3.14 -10.96
C GLY A 166 3.53 3.76 -12.07
N PRO A 167 3.32 3.36 -13.34
CA PRO A 167 4.00 3.94 -14.48
C PRO A 167 3.52 5.37 -14.76
N VAL A 168 4.46 6.31 -14.91
CA VAL A 168 4.21 7.69 -15.35
C VAL A 168 5.26 8.02 -16.42
N ASP A 169 4.81 8.45 -17.60
CA ASP A 169 5.67 8.78 -18.75
C ASP A 169 6.74 7.72 -19.09
N GLY A 170 6.39 6.43 -18.96
CA GLY A 170 7.30 5.32 -19.26
C GLY A 170 8.29 4.95 -18.14
N VAL A 171 8.16 5.54 -16.94
CA VAL A 171 8.96 5.21 -15.76
C VAL A 171 8.05 4.71 -14.64
N PHE A 172 8.42 3.62 -13.97
CA PHE A 172 7.66 3.11 -12.83
C PHE A 172 8.07 3.86 -11.56
N LEU A 173 7.17 4.68 -11.02
CA LEU A 173 7.45 5.46 -9.81
C LEU A 173 7.15 4.63 -8.56
N ILE A 174 8.08 4.70 -7.61
CA ILE A 174 7.88 4.23 -6.24
C ILE A 174 8.12 5.38 -5.27
N ALA A 175 7.37 5.40 -4.18
CA ALA A 175 7.52 6.39 -3.13
C ALA A 175 7.63 5.69 -1.76
N PRO A 176 8.15 6.37 -0.73
CA PRO A 176 8.05 5.88 0.63
C PRO A 176 6.60 5.57 1.03
N LEU A 177 6.34 4.41 1.62
CA LEU A 177 4.99 3.99 1.99
C LEU A 177 4.32 4.93 3.02
N ASP A 178 5.13 5.50 3.92
CA ASP A 178 4.74 6.47 4.96
C ASP A 178 4.58 7.91 4.45
N LEU A 179 4.78 8.16 3.15
CA LEU A 179 4.72 9.50 2.56
C LEU A 179 3.45 10.29 2.95
N PRO A 180 2.23 9.73 2.96
CA PRO A 180 1.02 10.46 3.35
C PRO A 180 1.00 10.89 4.82
N SER A 181 1.71 10.17 5.67
CA SER A 181 1.74 10.38 7.13
C SER A 181 2.85 11.36 7.54
N ARG A 182 3.65 11.86 6.59
CA ARG A 182 4.70 12.84 6.87
C ARG A 182 4.12 14.25 6.91
N PRO A 183 4.56 15.10 7.84
CA PRO A 183 4.29 16.53 7.73
C PRO A 183 4.97 17.03 6.46
N ARG A 184 4.20 17.58 5.53
CA ARG A 184 4.78 18.36 4.44
C ARG A 184 5.38 19.60 5.06
N SER A 185 6.70 19.76 4.95
CA SER A 185 7.35 21.00 5.32
C SER A 185 6.64 22.10 4.54
N GLY A 186 5.92 22.99 5.23
CA GLY A 186 5.48 24.23 4.62
C GLY A 186 6.70 24.84 3.93
N LEU A 187 6.56 25.23 2.66
CA LEU A 187 7.50 26.16 2.06
C LEU A 187 7.75 27.26 3.10
N PRO A 188 8.99 27.60 3.46
CA PRO A 188 9.21 28.68 4.41
C PRO A 188 8.48 29.89 3.84
N GLU A 189 7.46 30.36 4.58
CA GLU A 189 6.88 31.67 4.33
C GLU A 189 8.04 32.63 4.43
N GLY A 190 8.56 33.03 3.26
CA GLY A 190 9.65 33.97 3.17
C GLY A 190 9.26 35.18 3.99
N SER A 191 10.04 35.47 5.02
CA SER A 191 9.93 36.68 5.82
C SER A 191 9.85 37.88 4.88
N ARG A 192 8.63 38.37 4.64
CA ARG A 192 8.44 39.70 4.07
C ARG A 192 8.64 40.68 5.22
N HIS A 193 9.91 41.03 5.43
CA HIS A 193 10.24 42.34 5.91
C HIS A 193 9.73 43.36 4.88
N ALA A 194 8.83 44.24 5.34
CA ALA A 194 8.74 45.62 4.92
C ALA A 194 8.24 46.43 6.12
#